data_AF-A0A836IA77-F1
#
_entry.id   AF-A0A836IA77-F1
#
_cell.length_a   1.000
_cell.length_b   1.000
_cell.length_c   1.000
_cell.angle_alpha   90.00
_cell.angle_beta   90.00
_cell.angle_gamma   90.00
#
_symmetry.space_group_name_H-M   'P 1'
#
loop_
_entity.id
_entity.type
_entity.pdbx_description
1 polymer ?
#
loop_
_entity_poly.entity_id
_entity_poly.type
_entity_poly.pdbx_seq_one_letter_code
_entity_poly.pdbx_strand_id
1 'polypeptide(L)'
;MSSGALGRGSFHSVVAGANPRRIPTYYNSAYELIQLHRAHRDVTRHFLVRDKVFDNKFPGCALANGLFKMVPNKRNNFHAREVTESIRHRTIWAQRIQQQRAINASILDDAAKELNAAHMEDRFSYRTPDAAAYFSPQEYTVANNWPNFWQHPTEEHVVPRPRWRREPDLGGITRVRDVVATGVADF
;
A
#
# COMPACT_ATOMS: atom_id res chain seq x y z
N MET A 1 -7.35 -26.04 19.40
CA MET A 1 -7.28 -24.80 18.59
C MET A 1 -8.14 -24.98 17.35
N SER A 2 -9.10 -24.08 17.12
CA SER A 2 -9.99 -24.11 15.96
C SER A 2 -9.29 -23.54 14.72
N SER A 3 -9.11 -24.33 13.66
CA SER A 3 -8.34 -23.96 12.45
C SER A 3 -9.18 -23.20 11.39
N GLY A 4 -10.02 -22.25 11.82
CA GLY A 4 -10.81 -21.42 10.89
C GLY A 4 -9.97 -20.42 10.08
N ALA A 5 -8.83 -20.00 10.61
CA ALA A 5 -8.00 -18.93 10.05
C ALA A 5 -7.36 -19.27 8.69
N LEU A 6 -7.20 -20.56 8.36
CA LEU A 6 -6.57 -21.03 7.13
C LEU A 6 -7.56 -21.23 5.97
N GLY A 7 -8.85 -20.93 6.16
CA GLY A 7 -9.86 -21.03 5.10
C GLY A 7 -10.33 -22.45 4.76
N ARG A 8 -9.87 -23.49 5.47
CA ARG A 8 -10.25 -24.90 5.22
C ARG A 8 -11.54 -25.34 5.92
N GLY A 9 -12.05 -24.54 6.86
CA GLY A 9 -13.16 -24.91 7.74
C GLY A 9 -12.69 -25.07 9.19
N SER A 10 -13.61 -24.84 10.12
CA SER A 10 -13.38 -24.94 11.56
C SER A 10 -13.57 -26.38 12.05
N PHE A 11 -13.21 -26.68 13.30
CA PHE A 11 -13.54 -27.97 13.90
C PHE A 11 -15.05 -28.25 13.89
N HIS A 12 -15.90 -27.21 13.99
CA HIS A 12 -17.34 -27.35 13.90
C HIS A 12 -17.79 -27.95 12.55
N SER A 13 -17.20 -27.55 11.43
CA SER A 13 -17.54 -28.12 10.12
C SER A 13 -17.06 -29.55 9.96
N VAL A 14 -15.93 -29.90 10.60
CA VAL A 14 -15.42 -31.28 10.61
C VAL A 14 -16.34 -32.18 11.42
N VAL A 15 -16.71 -31.75 12.62
CA VAL A 15 -17.65 -32.50 13.49
C VAL A 15 -19.02 -32.67 12.84
N ALA A 16 -19.49 -31.65 12.12
CA ALA A 16 -20.75 -31.70 11.39
C ALA A 16 -20.70 -32.59 10.13
N GLY A 17 -19.54 -33.13 9.75
CA GLY A 17 -19.40 -33.92 8.51
C GLY A 17 -19.66 -33.12 7.24
N ALA A 18 -19.49 -31.79 7.28
CA ALA A 18 -19.80 -30.94 6.14
C ALA A 18 -18.81 -31.21 4.99
N ASN A 19 -19.32 -31.50 3.79
CA ASN A 19 -18.53 -31.66 2.58
C ASN A 19 -18.75 -30.47 1.63
N PRO A 20 -18.00 -29.36 1.79
CA PRO A 20 -18.16 -28.21 0.93
C PRO A 20 -17.61 -28.53 -0.47
N ARG A 21 -18.50 -28.70 -1.45
CA ARG A 21 -18.14 -28.76 -2.87
C ARG A 21 -17.75 -27.36 -3.37
N ARG A 22 -16.48 -27.01 -3.20
CA ARG A 22 -15.95 -25.70 -3.60
C ARG A 22 -15.57 -25.71 -5.07
N ILE A 23 -15.93 -24.65 -5.79
CA ILE A 23 -15.51 -24.42 -7.17
C ILE A 23 -14.22 -23.58 -7.12
N PRO A 24 -13.09 -24.06 -7.66
CA PRO A 24 -11.87 -23.26 -7.71
C PRO A 24 -12.10 -22.04 -8.60
N THR A 25 -11.78 -20.86 -8.08
CA THR A 25 -11.92 -19.59 -8.80
C THR A 25 -10.61 -18.83 -8.73
N TYR A 26 -10.29 -18.14 -9.83
CA TYR A 26 -9.10 -17.32 -9.91
C TYR A 26 -9.26 -16.10 -9.00
N TYR A 27 -8.27 -15.85 -8.14
CA TYR A 27 -8.31 -14.73 -7.20
C TYR A 27 -6.92 -14.14 -6.99
N ASN A 28 -6.75 -12.86 -7.34
CA ASN A 28 -5.45 -12.18 -7.35
C ASN A 28 -4.79 -12.02 -5.96
N SER A 29 -5.53 -12.19 -4.86
CA SER A 29 -5.04 -12.04 -3.49
C SER A 29 -4.41 -10.67 -3.18
N ALA A 30 -4.84 -9.60 -3.85
CA ALA A 30 -4.24 -8.28 -3.66
C ALA A 30 -4.38 -7.77 -2.22
N TYR A 31 -5.56 -7.93 -1.62
CA TYR A 31 -5.81 -7.54 -0.23
C TYR A 31 -4.96 -8.36 0.74
N GLU A 32 -4.91 -9.69 0.57
CA GLU A 32 -4.07 -10.58 1.38
C GLU A 32 -2.59 -10.21 1.28
N LEU A 33 -2.09 -9.85 0.10
CA LEU A 33 -0.71 -9.40 -0.10
C LEU A 33 -0.42 -8.09 0.64
N ILE A 34 -1.35 -7.12 0.61
CA ILE A 34 -1.26 -5.88 1.40
C ILE A 34 -1.19 -6.20 2.90
N GLN A 35 -2.04 -7.13 3.38
CA GLN A 35 -2.04 -7.53 4.79
C GLN A 35 -0.76 -8.29 5.19
N LEU A 36 -0.24 -9.15 4.31
CA LEU A 36 1.04 -9.83 4.52
C LEU A 36 2.19 -8.82 4.62
N HIS A 37 2.21 -7.79 3.76
CA HIS A 37 3.20 -6.73 3.81
C HIS A 37 3.15 -5.98 5.15
N ARG A 38 1.95 -5.59 5.60
CA ARG A 38 1.75 -4.95 6.91
C ARG A 38 2.21 -5.84 8.07
N ALA A 39 1.78 -7.11 8.08
CA ALA A 39 2.16 -8.07 9.11
C ALA A 39 3.68 -8.31 9.14
N HIS A 40 4.34 -8.35 7.99
CA HIS A 40 5.79 -8.46 7.93
C HIS A 40 6.49 -7.23 8.52
N ARG A 41 6.03 -6.02 8.16
CA ARG A 41 6.54 -4.77 8.73
C ARG A 41 6.38 -4.74 10.25
N ASP A 42 5.24 -5.22 10.75
CA ASP A 42 4.98 -5.30 12.18
C ASP A 42 5.93 -6.29 12.85
N VAL A 43 6.13 -7.50 12.32
CA VAL A 43 7.12 -8.46 12.86
C VAL A 43 8.50 -7.81 12.98
N THR A 44 8.99 -7.18 11.92
CA THR A 44 10.29 -6.49 11.91
C THR A 44 10.35 -5.39 12.97
N ARG A 45 9.29 -4.60 13.11
CA ARG A 45 9.17 -3.56 14.14
C ARG A 45 9.19 -4.15 15.56
N HIS A 46 8.51 -5.27 15.79
CA HIS A 46 8.50 -5.94 17.10
C HIS A 46 9.89 -6.45 17.47
N PHE A 47 10.62 -7.07 16.52
CA PHE A 47 12.02 -7.46 16.74
C PHE A 47 12.90 -6.24 17.05
N LEU A 48 12.79 -5.16 16.27
CA LEU A 48 13.52 -3.92 16.52
C LEU A 48 13.26 -3.36 17.92
N VAL A 49 12.01 -3.38 18.39
CA VAL A 49 11.63 -2.91 19.73
C VAL A 49 12.18 -3.81 20.84
N ARG A 50 12.08 -5.14 20.66
CA ARG A 50 12.61 -6.13 21.61
C ARG A 50 14.12 -6.03 21.77
N ASP A 51 14.82 -5.69 20.69
CA ASP A 51 16.28 -5.72 20.60
C ASP A 51 16.92 -4.33 20.76
N LYS A 52 16.15 -3.33 21.22
CA LYS A 52 16.73 -2.01 21.55
C LYS A 52 17.74 -2.14 22.68
N VAL A 53 18.93 -1.62 22.44
CA VAL A 53 20.02 -1.50 23.42
C VAL A 53 20.19 -0.02 23.78
N PHE A 54 20.59 0.27 25.01
CA PHE A 54 20.95 1.62 25.44
C PHE A 54 22.21 2.08 24.70
N ASP A 55 22.09 3.27 24.13
CA ASP A 55 23.14 4.01 23.44
C ASP A 55 22.98 5.49 23.84
N ASN A 56 23.34 5.77 25.09
CA ASN A 56 23.22 7.09 25.69
C ASN A 56 24.41 7.94 25.28
N LYS A 57 24.12 9.14 24.73
CA LYS A 57 25.12 10.09 24.23
C LYS A 57 25.63 11.06 25.29
N PHE A 58 24.97 11.10 26.45
CA PHE A 58 25.34 11.97 27.57
C PHE A 58 26.14 11.19 28.61
N PRO A 59 27.22 11.78 29.15
CA PRO A 59 28.16 11.07 30.03
C PRO A 59 27.50 10.57 31.32
N GLY A 60 26.53 11.31 31.88
CA GLY A 60 25.83 10.93 33.11
C GLY A 60 24.98 9.65 32.99
N CYS A 61 24.66 9.20 31.78
CA CYS A 61 23.87 7.99 31.54
C CYS A 61 24.68 6.87 30.88
N ALA A 62 25.99 7.04 30.69
CA ALA A 62 26.83 6.09 29.96
C ALA A 62 26.95 4.72 30.65
N LEU A 63 26.73 4.65 31.96
CA LEU A 63 26.80 3.41 32.76
C LEU A 63 25.84 2.30 32.30
N ALA A 64 24.75 2.67 31.62
CA ALA A 64 23.76 1.71 31.13
C ALA A 64 23.98 1.31 29.66
N ASN A 65 24.97 1.88 28.97
CA ASN A 65 25.24 1.57 27.57
C ASN A 65 25.62 0.09 27.39
N GLY A 66 25.13 -0.52 26.32
CA GLY A 66 25.31 -1.96 26.07
C GLY A 66 24.27 -2.86 26.75
N LEU A 67 23.46 -2.34 27.69
CA LEU A 67 22.33 -3.08 28.24
C LEU A 67 21.09 -2.96 27.35
N PHE A 68 20.24 -3.99 27.33
CA PHE A 68 18.93 -3.89 26.69
C PHE A 68 18.07 -2.82 27.36
N LYS A 69 17.30 -2.07 26.55
CA LYS A 69 16.34 -1.07 27.06
C LYS A 69 15.18 -1.71 27.83
N MET A 70 14.89 -2.98 27.57
CA MET A 70 13.88 -3.74 28.30
C MET A 70 14.54 -4.62 29.36
N VAL A 71 13.98 -4.60 30.57
CA VAL A 71 14.32 -5.55 31.64
C VAL A 71 14.07 -6.99 31.15
N PRO A 72 14.93 -7.98 31.50
CA PRO A 72 14.83 -9.35 30.97
C PRO A 72 13.44 -9.99 31.06
N ASN A 73 12.76 -9.87 32.21
CA ASN A 73 11.40 -10.42 32.38
C ASN A 73 10.39 -9.80 31.42
N LYS A 74 10.42 -8.46 31.25
CA LYS A 74 9.55 -7.75 30.32
C LYS A 74 9.89 -8.10 28.87
N ARG A 75 11.19 -8.24 28.55
CA ARG A 75 11.65 -8.64 27.21
C ARG A 75 11.17 -10.04 26.84
N ASN A 76 11.24 -10.99 27.77
CA ASN A 76 10.73 -12.35 27.58
C ASN A 76 9.21 -12.35 27.35
N ASN A 77 8.46 -11.63 28.19
CA ASN A 77 7.01 -11.51 28.04
C ASN A 77 6.62 -10.85 26.70
N PHE A 78 7.33 -9.80 26.29
CA PHE A 78 7.11 -9.15 25.00
C PHE A 78 7.40 -10.09 23.82
N HIS A 79 8.46 -10.89 23.92
CA HIS A 79 8.77 -11.89 22.90
C HIS A 79 7.68 -12.97 22.81
N ALA A 80 7.30 -13.54 23.95
CA ALA A 80 6.35 -14.65 24.03
C ALA A 80 4.92 -14.27 23.62
N ARG A 81 4.54 -12.99 23.76
CA ARG A 81 3.22 -12.48 23.37
C ARG A 81 3.25 -11.79 22.01
N GLU A 82 3.91 -10.65 21.88
CA GLU A 82 3.78 -9.78 20.70
C GLU A 82 4.58 -10.31 19.49
N VAL A 83 5.82 -10.75 19.71
CA VAL A 83 6.69 -11.21 18.60
C VAL A 83 6.19 -12.53 18.03
N THR A 84 5.87 -13.49 18.87
CA THR A 84 5.35 -14.81 18.44
C THR A 84 3.98 -14.70 17.79
N GLU A 85 3.05 -13.88 18.33
CA GLU A 85 1.72 -13.68 17.74
C GLU A 85 1.80 -12.99 16.38
N SER A 86 2.62 -11.94 16.25
CA SER A 86 2.83 -11.28 14.95
C SER A 86 3.43 -12.24 13.90
N ILE A 87 4.34 -13.13 14.31
CA ILE A 87 4.85 -14.20 13.44
C ILE A 87 3.72 -15.15 13.03
N ARG A 88 2.87 -15.59 13.97
CA ARG A 88 1.73 -16.48 13.67
C ARG A 88 0.75 -15.83 12.68
N HIS A 89 0.42 -14.55 12.88
CA HIS A 89 -0.44 -13.80 11.95
C HIS A 89 0.16 -13.69 10.55
N ARG A 90 1.46 -13.37 10.44
CA ARG A 90 2.18 -13.36 9.16
C ARG A 90 2.12 -14.75 8.48
N THR A 91 2.31 -15.82 9.24
CA THR A 91 2.27 -17.19 8.73
C THR A 91 0.89 -17.56 8.20
N ILE A 92 -0.19 -17.17 8.90
CA ILE A 92 -1.57 -17.40 8.45
C ILE A 92 -1.80 -16.73 7.08
N TRP A 93 -1.41 -15.46 6.92
CA TRP A 93 -1.54 -14.77 5.64
C TRP A 93 -0.72 -15.43 4.54
N ALA A 94 0.53 -15.79 4.82
CA ALA A 94 1.40 -16.47 3.86
C ALA A 94 0.79 -17.81 3.39
N GLN A 95 0.28 -18.62 4.32
CA GLN A 95 -0.35 -19.90 3.99
C GLN A 95 -1.62 -19.73 3.15
N ARG A 96 -2.47 -18.74 3.46
CA ARG A 96 -3.66 -18.43 2.63
C ARG A 96 -3.26 -18.04 1.20
N ILE A 97 -2.26 -17.18 1.05
CA ILE A 97 -1.76 -16.75 -0.26
C ILE A 97 -1.15 -17.91 -1.03
N GLN A 98 -0.36 -18.77 -0.38
CA GLN A 98 0.22 -19.96 -1.02
C GLN A 98 -0.85 -20.92 -1.53
N GLN A 99 -1.89 -21.16 -0.73
CA GLN A 99 -3.04 -21.98 -1.15
C GLN A 99 -3.74 -21.37 -2.37
N GLN A 100 -4.01 -20.07 -2.36
CA GLN A 100 -4.66 -19.43 -3.49
C GLN A 100 -3.78 -19.42 -4.75
N ARG A 101 -2.47 -19.22 -4.61
CA ARG A 101 -1.54 -19.29 -5.75
C ARG A 101 -1.52 -20.68 -6.39
N ALA A 102 -1.59 -21.74 -5.58
CA ALA A 102 -1.71 -23.10 -6.10
C ALA A 102 -3.02 -23.30 -6.88
N ILE A 103 -4.15 -22.78 -6.37
CA ILE A 103 -5.45 -22.81 -7.06
C ILE A 103 -5.39 -21.99 -8.36
N ASN A 104 -4.80 -20.80 -8.33
CA ASN A 104 -4.67 -19.98 -9.54
C ASN A 104 -3.80 -20.67 -10.59
N ALA A 105 -2.71 -21.33 -10.18
CA ALA A 105 -1.86 -22.08 -11.10
C ALA A 105 -2.63 -23.21 -11.79
N SER A 106 -3.41 -24.01 -11.04
CA SER A 106 -4.23 -25.06 -11.65
C SER A 106 -5.28 -24.51 -12.62
N ILE A 107 -5.91 -23.37 -12.28
CA ILE A 107 -6.90 -22.73 -13.17
C ILE A 107 -6.25 -22.20 -14.45
N LEU A 108 -5.06 -21.60 -14.35
CA LEU A 108 -4.33 -21.10 -15.50
C LEU A 108 -3.86 -22.26 -16.39
N ASP A 109 -3.38 -23.35 -15.81
CA ASP A 109 -2.97 -24.55 -16.55
C ASP A 109 -4.15 -25.19 -17.29
N ASP A 110 -5.33 -25.25 -16.66
CA ASP A 110 -6.54 -25.77 -17.30
C ASP A 110 -7.03 -24.85 -18.42
N ALA A 111 -7.06 -23.54 -18.19
CA ALA A 111 -7.47 -22.57 -19.19
C ALA A 111 -6.51 -22.52 -20.40
N ALA A 112 -5.20 -22.72 -20.17
CA ALA A 112 -4.20 -22.76 -21.24
C ALA A 112 -4.36 -23.97 -22.20
N LYS A 113 -5.09 -25.02 -21.80
CA LYS A 113 -5.40 -26.17 -22.68
C LYS A 113 -6.49 -25.83 -23.70
N GLU A 114 -7.37 -24.89 -23.37
CA GLU A 114 -8.53 -24.52 -24.19
C GLU A 114 -8.36 -23.19 -24.92
N LEU A 115 -7.59 -22.27 -24.33
CA LEU A 115 -7.43 -20.90 -24.81
C LEU A 115 -6.03 -20.64 -25.37
N ASN A 116 -5.96 -19.80 -26.39
CA ASN A 116 -4.70 -19.23 -26.85
C ASN A 116 -4.19 -18.14 -25.88
N ALA A 117 -2.93 -17.72 -26.05
CA ALA A 117 -2.30 -16.75 -25.14
C ALA A 117 -3.04 -15.40 -25.07
N ALA A 118 -3.58 -14.90 -26.19
CA ALA A 118 -4.29 -13.63 -26.22
C ALA A 118 -5.61 -13.69 -25.44
N HIS A 119 -6.39 -14.75 -25.60
CA HIS A 119 -7.62 -14.96 -24.84
C HIS A 119 -7.34 -15.23 -23.36
N MET A 120 -6.21 -15.85 -23.03
CA MET A 120 -5.76 -15.99 -21.65
C MET A 120 -5.46 -14.64 -21.01
N GLU A 121 -4.71 -13.77 -21.70
CA GLU A 121 -4.40 -12.43 -21.20
C GLU A 121 -5.69 -11.63 -20.98
N ASP A 122 -6.59 -11.61 -21.96
CA ASP A 122 -7.87 -10.89 -21.86
C ASP A 122 -8.74 -11.41 -20.70
N ARG A 123 -8.90 -12.74 -20.58
CA ARG A 123 -9.77 -13.36 -19.58
C ARG A 123 -9.30 -13.16 -18.14
N PHE A 124 -7.99 -13.12 -17.90
CA PHE A 124 -7.41 -12.95 -16.56
C PHE A 124 -6.86 -11.53 -16.31
N SER A 125 -7.11 -10.60 -17.23
CA SER A 125 -6.78 -9.20 -17.06
C SER A 125 -7.71 -8.51 -16.06
N TYR A 126 -7.15 -7.63 -15.25
CA TYR A 126 -7.90 -6.67 -14.43
C TYR A 126 -7.80 -5.25 -14.99
N ARG A 127 -7.39 -5.08 -16.25
CA ARG A 127 -7.31 -3.76 -16.87
C ARG A 127 -8.71 -3.16 -16.98
N THR A 128 -8.85 -1.95 -16.49
CA THR A 128 -10.06 -1.15 -16.60
C THR A 128 -9.78 0.13 -17.38
N PRO A 129 -10.80 0.76 -18.00
CA PRO A 129 -10.61 1.99 -18.76
C PRO A 129 -10.00 3.14 -17.94
N ASP A 130 -10.23 3.15 -16.63
CA ASP A 130 -9.72 4.14 -15.68
C ASP A 130 -8.34 3.79 -15.09
N ALA A 131 -7.78 2.63 -15.41
CA ALA A 131 -6.48 2.21 -14.86
C ALA A 131 -5.36 3.23 -15.15
N ALA A 132 -5.37 3.83 -16.35
CA ALA A 132 -4.41 4.86 -16.73
C ALA A 132 -4.49 6.09 -15.81
N ALA A 133 -5.66 6.43 -15.26
CA ALA A 133 -5.79 7.57 -14.34
C ALA A 133 -4.97 7.39 -13.05
N TYR A 134 -4.74 6.13 -12.62
CA TYR A 134 -4.02 5.80 -11.39
C TYR A 134 -2.55 5.42 -11.63
N PHE A 135 -2.25 4.74 -12.74
CA PHE A 135 -0.92 4.20 -13.01
C PHE A 135 -0.10 5.03 -14.01
N SER A 136 -0.76 5.73 -14.95
CA SER A 136 -0.13 6.53 -16.01
C SER A 136 -0.92 7.82 -16.29
N PRO A 137 -1.08 8.74 -15.31
CA PRO A 137 -1.99 9.89 -15.45
C PRO A 137 -1.63 10.86 -16.58
N GLN A 138 -0.40 10.81 -17.11
CA GLN A 138 0.03 11.60 -18.27
C GLN A 138 -0.60 11.11 -19.59
N GLU A 139 -0.96 9.83 -19.66
CA GLU A 139 -1.58 9.20 -20.84
C GLU A 139 -3.11 9.21 -20.74
N TYR A 140 -3.67 9.56 -19.57
CA TYR A 140 -5.10 9.57 -19.33
C TYR A 140 -5.74 10.87 -19.84
N THR A 141 -6.40 10.80 -20.99
CA THR A 141 -7.04 11.96 -21.64
C THR A 141 -8.56 12.00 -21.48
N VAL A 142 -9.16 11.01 -20.80
CA VAL A 142 -10.63 10.84 -20.74
C VAL A 142 -11.29 11.87 -19.83
N ALA A 143 -10.63 12.27 -18.73
CA ALA A 143 -11.16 13.27 -17.80
C ALA A 143 -10.03 13.99 -17.06
N ASN A 144 -10.32 15.22 -16.59
CA ASN A 144 -9.42 15.94 -15.70
C ASN A 144 -9.38 15.26 -14.32
N ASN A 145 -8.23 14.66 -13.99
CA ASN A 145 -7.96 14.01 -12.71
C ASN A 145 -6.97 14.81 -11.84
N TRP A 146 -6.71 16.08 -12.17
CA TRP A 146 -5.75 16.92 -11.44
C TRP A 146 -6.45 17.65 -10.28
N PRO A 147 -5.94 17.59 -9.04
CA PRO A 147 -6.51 18.35 -7.91
C PRO A 147 -6.55 19.86 -8.16
N ASN A 148 -5.50 20.38 -8.80
CA ASN A 148 -5.36 21.74 -9.32
C ASN A 148 -6.00 21.85 -10.71
N PHE A 149 -7.31 21.61 -10.79
CA PHE A 149 -8.03 21.45 -12.06
C PHE A 149 -7.82 22.63 -13.04
N TRP A 150 -7.69 23.87 -12.55
CA TRP A 150 -7.46 25.06 -13.37
C TRP A 150 -6.11 25.07 -14.08
N GLN A 151 -5.13 24.27 -13.63
CA GLN A 151 -3.83 24.12 -14.28
C GLN A 151 -3.79 22.93 -15.25
N HIS A 152 -4.88 22.16 -15.37
CA HIS A 152 -4.96 21.05 -16.32
C HIS A 152 -4.94 21.59 -17.76
N PRO A 153 -4.32 20.90 -18.74
CA PRO A 153 -4.25 21.37 -20.13
C PRO A 153 -5.60 21.75 -20.77
N THR A 154 -6.71 21.13 -20.35
CA THR A 154 -8.05 21.51 -20.82
C THR A 154 -8.53 22.87 -20.30
N GLU A 155 -8.12 23.24 -19.08
CA GLU A 155 -8.48 24.47 -18.39
C GLU A 155 -7.35 25.51 -18.40
N GLU A 156 -6.26 25.24 -19.14
CA GLU A 156 -5.08 26.11 -19.15
C GLU A 156 -5.40 27.55 -19.58
N HIS A 157 -6.44 27.69 -20.40
CA HIS A 157 -6.97 28.98 -20.86
C HIS A 157 -7.52 29.86 -19.72
N VAL A 158 -7.88 29.28 -18.57
CA VAL A 158 -8.38 29.98 -17.39
C VAL A 158 -7.24 30.63 -16.60
N VAL A 159 -6.03 30.07 -16.66
CA VAL A 159 -4.88 30.60 -15.90
C VAL A 159 -4.37 31.87 -16.60
N PRO A 160 -4.45 33.04 -15.94
CA PRO A 160 -3.91 34.25 -16.52
C PRO A 160 -2.40 34.08 -16.70
N ARG A 161 -1.89 34.44 -17.88
CA ARG A 161 -0.45 34.45 -18.19
C ARG A 161 0.06 35.88 -18.15
N PRO A 162 0.41 36.41 -16.96
CA PRO A 162 0.83 37.79 -16.83
C PRO A 162 2.13 38.05 -17.56
N ARG A 163 2.27 39.25 -18.12
CA ARG A 163 3.51 39.68 -18.77
C ARG A 163 4.52 40.09 -17.70
N TRP A 164 5.37 39.15 -17.31
CA TRP A 164 6.44 39.40 -16.35
C TRP A 164 7.76 39.77 -17.04
N ARG A 165 8.55 40.63 -16.41
CA ARG A 165 9.92 40.96 -16.83
C ARG A 165 10.80 41.17 -15.59
N ARG A 166 12.09 40.84 -15.69
CA ARG A 166 13.09 41.22 -14.69
C ARG A 166 13.55 42.66 -14.93
N GLU A 167 13.51 43.48 -13.88
CA GLU A 167 13.94 44.87 -13.93
C GLU A 167 15.38 44.99 -13.39
N PRO A 168 16.39 45.28 -14.25
CA PRO A 168 17.80 45.35 -13.83
C PRO A 168 18.04 46.38 -12.73
N ASP A 169 17.36 47.52 -12.81
CA ASP A 169 17.49 48.65 -11.88
C ASP A 169 17.00 48.31 -10.46
N LEU A 170 16.24 47.22 -10.31
CA LEU A 170 15.76 46.69 -9.04
C LEU A 170 16.58 45.46 -8.59
N GLY A 171 17.81 45.30 -9.08
CA GLY A 171 18.63 44.13 -8.79
C GLY A 171 18.11 42.85 -9.44
N GLY A 172 17.38 42.96 -10.56
CA GLY A 172 16.89 41.80 -11.33
C GLY A 172 15.57 41.19 -10.82
N ILE A 173 14.81 41.91 -9.98
CA ILE A 173 13.50 41.46 -9.49
C ILE A 173 12.51 41.28 -10.66
N THR A 174 11.80 40.15 -10.68
CA THR A 174 10.70 39.90 -11.61
C THR A 174 9.45 40.67 -11.20
N ARG A 175 8.91 41.51 -12.09
CA ARG A 175 7.63 42.24 -11.91
C ARG A 175 6.66 41.96 -13.04
N VAL A 176 5.36 41.95 -12.71
CA VAL A 176 4.26 41.91 -13.68
C VAL A 176 3.99 43.31 -14.20
N ARG A 177 3.82 43.45 -15.53
CA ARG A 177 3.62 44.75 -16.21
C ARG A 177 2.16 45.06 -16.53
N ASP A 178 1.26 44.10 -16.31
CA ASP A 178 -0.15 44.27 -16.62
C ASP A 178 -0.80 45.29 -15.66
N VAL A 179 -1.72 46.11 -16.20
CA VAL A 179 -2.41 47.15 -15.42
C VAL A 179 -3.38 46.48 -14.45
N VAL A 180 -3.37 46.94 -13.19
CA VAL A 180 -4.26 46.42 -12.14
C VAL A 180 -5.67 46.95 -12.36
N ALA A 181 -6.67 46.06 -12.35
CA ALA A 181 -8.07 46.46 -12.47
C ALA A 181 -8.49 47.30 -11.25
N THR A 182 -9.20 48.40 -11.50
CA THR A 182 -9.76 49.24 -10.44
C THR A 182 -10.91 48.51 -9.76
N GLY A 183 -10.83 48.31 -8.44
CA GLY A 183 -11.93 47.74 -7.67
C GLY A 183 -13.14 48.67 -7.66
N VAL A 184 -14.35 48.11 -7.58
CA VAL A 184 -15.58 48.90 -7.37
C VAL A 184 -15.55 49.47 -5.95
N ALA A 185 -15.67 50.79 -5.82
CA ALA A 185 -15.48 51.49 -4.56
C ALA A 185 -16.77 51.65 -3.73
N ASP A 186 -17.96 51.62 -4.34
CA ASP A 186 -19.25 51.86 -3.69
C ASP A 186 -20.39 50.98 -4.27
N PHE A 187 -21.41 50.66 -3.46
CA PHE A 187 -22.65 49.94 -3.84
C PHE A 187 -23.81 50.90 -4.12
#